data_AF-A0A7C7E3S2-F1
#
_entry.id   AF-A0A7C7E3S2-F1
#
_cell.length_a   1.000
_cell.length_b   1.000
_cell.length_c   1.000
_cell.angle_alpha   90.00
_cell.angle_beta   90.00
_cell.angle_gamma   90.00
#
_symmetry.space_group_name_H-M   'P 1'
#
loop_
_entity.id
_entity.type
_entity.pdbx_description
1 polymer ?
#
loop_
_entity_poly.entity_id
_entity_poly.type
_entity_poly.pdbx_seq_one_letter_code
_entity_poly.pdbx_strand_id
1 'polypeptide(L)'
;MDGLEFMILIFSGYYVAFAAMNWYRRIVKTWPSGRNKTARYILGFLPVLSFFMILYTLKELASFDVVGDGIYIILYLFLGFAWIFFGMRLVFKYFDLSWIDDVLENENKAALIAVTGAYLGLALIYSGANVGDGPGWWCVVFAGGLGVITWIIAGVVINKYTHVFERITVDRDIYCGIRFGSYLAASGFILARAS
;
A
#
# COMPACT_ATOMS: atom_id res chain seq x y z
N MET A 1 15.22 -16.94 -14.65
CA MET A 1 13.77 -16.75 -14.62
C MET A 1 13.06 -17.91 -15.28
N ASP A 2 12.20 -18.61 -14.55
CA ASP A 2 11.41 -19.73 -15.07
C ASP A 2 10.12 -19.25 -15.79
N GLY A 3 9.36 -20.19 -16.36
CA GLY A 3 8.13 -19.86 -17.09
C GLY A 3 7.02 -19.27 -16.20
N LEU A 4 6.98 -19.65 -14.92
CA LEU A 4 5.97 -19.20 -13.97
C LEU A 4 6.27 -17.77 -13.49
N GLU A 5 7.53 -17.47 -13.19
CA GLU A 5 8.03 -16.14 -12.87
C GLU A 5 7.76 -15.16 -14.02
N PHE A 6 7.96 -15.60 -15.27
CA PHE A 6 7.60 -14.79 -16.44
C PHE A 6 6.09 -14.51 -16.53
N MET A 7 5.24 -15.50 -16.23
CA MET A 7 3.79 -15.29 -16.15
C MET A 7 3.44 -14.27 -15.06
N ILE A 8 4.04 -14.39 -13.87
CA ILE A 8 3.82 -13.44 -12.76
C ILE A 8 4.24 -12.04 -13.16
N LEU A 9 5.39 -11.88 -13.83
CA LEU A 9 5.84 -10.59 -14.34
C LEU A 9 4.80 -9.96 -15.27
N ILE A 10 4.26 -10.74 -16.22
CA ILE A 10 3.25 -10.23 -17.17
C ILE A 10 1.96 -9.85 -16.44
N PHE A 11 1.42 -10.72 -15.58
CA PHE A 11 0.16 -10.47 -14.88
C PHE A 11 0.27 -9.30 -13.91
N SER A 12 1.36 -9.22 -13.14
CA SER A 12 1.62 -8.11 -12.23
C SER A 12 1.83 -6.81 -13.00
N GLY A 13 2.62 -6.82 -14.08
CA GLY A 13 2.82 -5.66 -14.95
C GLY A 13 1.51 -5.13 -15.55
N TYR A 14 0.67 -6.02 -16.07
CA TYR A 14 -0.66 -5.65 -16.60
C TYR A 14 -1.56 -5.05 -15.50
N TYR A 15 -1.64 -5.70 -14.34
CA TYR A 15 -2.47 -5.23 -13.23
C TYR A 15 -1.99 -3.88 -12.70
N VAL A 16 -0.68 -3.68 -12.54
CA VAL A 16 -0.09 -2.41 -12.11
C VAL A 16 -0.36 -1.32 -13.13
N ALA A 17 -0.18 -1.58 -14.43
CA ALA A 17 -0.49 -0.59 -15.45
C ALA A 17 -1.96 -0.14 -15.38
N PHE A 18 -2.89 -1.09 -15.26
CA PHE A 18 -4.32 -0.79 -15.10
C PHE A 18 -4.62 -0.02 -13.80
N ALA A 19 -4.09 -0.48 -12.66
CA ALA A 19 -4.35 0.09 -11.35
C ALA A 19 -3.74 1.50 -11.20
N ALA A 20 -2.48 1.69 -11.62
CA ALA A 20 -1.80 2.98 -11.61
C ALA A 20 -2.48 3.97 -12.56
N MET A 21 -2.87 3.53 -13.76
CA MET A 21 -3.61 4.37 -14.69
C MET A 21 -4.93 4.85 -14.07
N ASN A 22 -5.67 3.97 -13.39
CA ASN A 22 -6.88 4.35 -12.68
C ASN A 22 -6.60 5.28 -11.50
N TRP A 23 -5.55 5.02 -10.72
CA TRP A 23 -5.10 5.85 -9.61
C TRP A 23 -4.87 7.30 -10.04
N TYR A 24 -3.98 7.52 -11.01
CA TYR A 24 -3.65 8.86 -11.49
C TYR A 24 -4.80 9.51 -12.26
N ARG A 25 -5.58 8.75 -13.05
CA ARG A 25 -6.76 9.29 -13.73
C ARG A 25 -7.76 9.86 -12.73
N ARG A 26 -8.02 9.19 -11.61
CA ARG A 26 -8.97 9.66 -10.58
C ARG A 26 -8.47 10.92 -9.87
N ILE A 27 -7.16 11.00 -9.58
CA ILE A 27 -6.53 12.20 -8.98
C ILE A 27 -6.61 13.42 -9.92
N VAL A 28 -6.42 13.21 -11.22
CA VAL A 28 -6.46 14.30 -12.21
C VAL A 28 -7.90 14.71 -12.52
N LYS A 29 -8.81 13.75 -12.68
CA LYS A 29 -10.21 14.00 -13.09
C LYS A 29 -11.12 14.51 -11.96
N THR A 30 -10.64 14.65 -10.72
CA THR A 30 -11.48 15.15 -9.62
C THR A 30 -11.93 16.59 -9.90
N TRP A 31 -13.24 16.79 -10.00
CA TRP A 31 -13.88 18.08 -10.24
C TRP A 31 -14.42 18.66 -8.92
N PRO A 32 -14.25 19.97 -8.63
CA PRO A 32 -13.55 20.99 -9.43
C PRO A 32 -12.02 20.85 -9.39
N SER A 33 -11.33 21.16 -10.48
CA SER A 33 -9.87 20.97 -10.65
C SER A 33 -8.99 21.72 -9.65
N GLY A 34 -9.50 22.79 -9.04
CA GLY A 34 -8.78 23.60 -8.04
C GLY A 34 -8.94 23.13 -6.59
N ARG A 35 -9.87 22.22 -6.31
CA ARG A 35 -10.15 21.73 -4.95
C ARG A 35 -9.20 20.61 -4.54
N ASN A 36 -8.86 20.62 -3.24
CA ASN A 36 -8.08 19.58 -2.58
C ASN A 36 -6.68 19.30 -3.17
N LYS A 37 -5.93 20.37 -3.49
CA LYS A 37 -4.56 20.26 -4.04
C LYS A 37 -3.64 19.40 -3.18
N THR A 38 -3.71 19.55 -1.86
CA THR A 38 -2.88 18.81 -0.91
C THR A 38 -3.10 17.30 -1.00
N ALA A 39 -4.36 16.82 -1.02
CA ALA A 39 -4.62 15.39 -1.16
C ALA A 39 -4.13 14.85 -2.50
N ARG A 40 -4.31 15.60 -3.60
CA ARG A 40 -3.82 15.19 -4.93
C ARG A 40 -2.30 15.03 -4.95
N TYR A 41 -1.57 15.97 -4.36
CA TYR A 41 -0.12 15.85 -4.27
C TYR A 41 0.28 14.66 -3.40
N ILE A 42 -0.28 14.52 -2.20
CA ILE A 42 0.06 13.40 -1.31
C ILE A 42 -0.24 12.05 -1.98
N LEU A 43 -1.46 11.86 -2.49
CA LEU A 43 -1.84 10.61 -3.17
C LEU A 43 -1.05 10.38 -4.47
N GLY A 44 -0.64 11.44 -5.16
CA GLY A 44 0.20 11.35 -6.35
C GLY A 44 1.65 10.99 -6.04
N PHE A 45 2.19 11.43 -4.91
CA PHE A 45 3.55 11.13 -4.48
C PHE A 45 3.68 9.77 -3.79
N LEU A 46 2.60 9.21 -3.24
CA LEU A 46 2.63 7.92 -2.54
C LEU A 46 3.22 6.77 -3.39
N PRO A 47 2.80 6.54 -4.65
CA PRO A 47 3.42 5.53 -5.50
C PRO A 47 4.89 5.81 -5.82
N VAL A 48 5.29 7.09 -5.89
CA VAL A 48 6.70 7.47 -6.14
C VAL A 48 7.55 7.14 -4.90
N LEU A 49 7.04 7.44 -3.71
CA LEU A 49 7.73 7.12 -2.46
C LEU A 49 7.85 5.60 -2.26
N SER A 50 6.78 4.84 -2.50
CA SER A 50 6.85 3.38 -2.39
C SER A 50 7.77 2.76 -3.44
N PHE A 51 7.88 3.34 -4.64
CA PHE A 51 8.86 2.92 -5.64
C PHE A 51 10.28 2.97 -5.07
N PHE A 52 10.68 4.09 -4.48
CA PHE A 52 12.03 4.23 -3.91
C PHE A 52 12.26 3.30 -2.71
N MET A 53 11.24 3.10 -1.86
CA MET A 53 11.34 2.18 -0.73
C MET A 53 11.55 0.73 -1.18
N ILE A 54 10.75 0.26 -2.12
CA ILE A 54 10.86 -1.11 -2.65
C ILE A 54 12.17 -1.25 -3.43
N LEU A 55 12.51 -0.28 -4.28
CA LEU A 55 13.74 -0.31 -5.07
C LEU A 55 14.99 -0.39 -4.18
N TYR A 56 15.04 0.42 -3.12
CA TYR A 56 16.14 0.37 -2.16
C TYR A 56 16.24 -1.01 -1.50
N THR A 57 15.10 -1.56 -1.08
CA THR A 57 15.06 -2.88 -0.46
C THR A 57 15.57 -3.97 -1.41
N LEU A 58 15.13 -3.95 -2.67
CA LEU A 58 15.55 -4.93 -3.68
C LEU A 58 17.03 -4.81 -4.09
N LYS A 59 17.62 -3.62 -3.96
CA LYS A 59 19.02 -3.40 -4.33
C LYS A 59 20.00 -3.68 -3.20
N GLU A 60 19.60 -3.46 -1.96
CA GLU A 60 20.54 -3.45 -0.83
C GLU A 60 20.23 -4.50 0.25
N LEU A 61 18.98 -4.94 0.37
CA LEU A 61 18.51 -5.75 1.51
C LEU A 61 17.90 -7.10 1.10
N ALA A 62 17.63 -7.29 -0.19
CA ALA A 62 17.08 -8.54 -0.72
C ALA A 62 18.17 -9.61 -0.88
N SER A 63 17.72 -10.83 -1.15
CA SER A 63 18.57 -11.98 -1.42
C SER A 63 19.54 -11.74 -2.59
N PHE A 64 20.68 -12.41 -2.54
CA PHE A 64 21.79 -12.27 -3.50
C PHE A 64 21.43 -12.63 -4.95
N ASP A 65 20.37 -13.41 -5.16
CA ASP A 65 19.83 -13.77 -6.46
C ASP A 65 18.97 -12.66 -7.09
N VAL A 66 18.52 -11.70 -6.29
CA VAL A 66 17.77 -10.51 -6.74
C VAL A 66 18.68 -9.29 -6.84
N VAL A 67 19.59 -9.13 -5.87
CA VAL A 67 20.52 -8.00 -5.82
C VAL A 67 21.42 -8.01 -7.06
N GLY A 68 21.31 -6.96 -7.88
CA GLY A 68 22.10 -6.82 -9.10
C GLY A 68 21.48 -7.46 -10.35
N ASP A 69 20.39 -8.23 -10.22
CA ASP A 69 19.64 -8.73 -11.38
C ASP A 69 18.47 -7.80 -11.72
N GLY A 70 18.63 -7.06 -12.81
CA GLY A 70 17.62 -6.08 -13.26
C GLY A 70 16.27 -6.68 -13.60
N ILE A 71 16.21 -7.93 -14.09
CA ILE A 71 14.95 -8.57 -14.48
C ILE A 71 14.16 -8.97 -13.23
N TYR A 72 14.83 -9.56 -12.24
CA TYR A 72 14.19 -9.87 -10.96
C TYR A 72 13.76 -8.61 -10.22
N ILE A 73 14.58 -7.54 -10.22
CA ILE A 73 14.17 -6.26 -9.64
C ILE A 73 12.87 -5.74 -10.28
N ILE A 74 12.73 -5.82 -11.61
CA ILE A 74 11.50 -5.41 -12.30
C ILE A 74 10.31 -6.29 -11.89
N LEU A 75 10.51 -7.61 -11.81
CA LEU A 75 9.49 -8.56 -11.36
C LEU A 75 8.97 -8.23 -9.96
N TYR A 76 9.88 -8.03 -9.00
CA TYR A 76 9.50 -7.71 -7.62
C TYR A 76 8.93 -6.29 -7.48
N LEU A 77 9.35 -5.32 -8.30
CA LEU A 77 8.70 -4.01 -8.35
C LEU A 77 7.24 -4.13 -8.79
N PHE A 78 6.95 -4.81 -9.89
CA PHE A 78 5.58 -4.97 -10.35
C PHE A 78 4.74 -5.81 -9.38
N LEU A 79 5.30 -6.87 -8.81
CA LEU A 79 4.64 -7.64 -7.79
C LEU A 79 4.31 -6.78 -6.57
N GLY A 80 5.22 -5.92 -6.13
CA GLY A 80 5.02 -4.99 -5.01
C GLY A 80 3.95 -3.94 -5.26
N PHE A 81 3.91 -3.33 -6.44
CA PHE A 81 2.83 -2.41 -6.78
C PHE A 81 1.48 -3.13 -6.92
N ALA A 82 1.46 -4.34 -7.47
CA ALA A 82 0.24 -5.15 -7.52
C ALA A 82 -0.26 -5.43 -6.11
N TRP A 83 0.66 -5.77 -5.19
CA TRP A 83 0.40 -5.98 -3.78
C TRP A 83 -0.22 -4.75 -3.10
N ILE A 84 0.39 -3.57 -3.27
CA ILE A 84 -0.10 -2.33 -2.67
C ILE A 84 -1.49 -1.97 -3.22
N PHE A 85 -1.68 -1.98 -4.54
CA PHE A 85 -2.96 -1.61 -5.13
C PHE A 85 -4.08 -2.59 -4.78
N PHE A 86 -3.77 -3.89 -4.71
CA PHE A 86 -4.71 -4.89 -4.23
C PHE A 86 -5.02 -4.68 -2.74
N GLY A 87 -3.99 -4.45 -1.92
CA GLY A 87 -4.12 -4.15 -0.50
C GLY A 87 -5.00 -2.92 -0.23
N MET A 88 -4.91 -1.87 -1.05
CA MET A 88 -5.79 -0.70 -0.93
C MET A 88 -7.27 -1.04 -1.19
N ARG A 89 -7.57 -2.06 -2.02
CA ARG A 89 -8.95 -2.56 -2.17
C ARG A 89 -9.42 -3.31 -0.93
N LEU A 90 -8.52 -4.03 -0.25
CA LEU A 90 -8.82 -4.68 1.02
C LEU A 90 -9.04 -3.64 2.13
N VAL A 91 -8.23 -2.58 2.18
CA VAL A 91 -8.42 -1.45 3.09
C VAL A 91 -9.81 -0.85 2.88
N PHE A 92 -10.22 -0.57 1.65
CA PHE A 92 -11.59 -0.10 1.39
C PHE A 92 -12.64 -1.10 1.88
N LYS A 93 -12.50 -2.39 1.54
CA LYS A 93 -13.49 -3.41 1.88
C LYS A 93 -13.65 -3.65 3.39
N TYR A 94 -12.55 -3.64 4.15
CA TYR A 94 -12.55 -4.02 5.56
C TYR A 94 -12.54 -2.82 6.51
N PHE A 95 -12.01 -1.68 6.07
CA PHE A 95 -11.94 -0.46 6.89
C PHE A 95 -12.99 0.59 6.50
N ASP A 96 -13.72 0.38 5.39
CA ASP A 96 -14.68 1.35 4.85
C ASP A 96 -14.02 2.72 4.58
N LEU A 97 -12.71 2.73 4.31
CA LEU A 97 -11.92 3.92 4.02
C LEU A 97 -11.67 4.01 2.51
N SER A 98 -12.36 4.93 1.84
CA SER A 98 -12.23 5.18 0.40
C SER A 98 -11.32 6.37 0.14
N TRP A 99 -10.21 6.13 -0.55
CA TRP A 99 -9.36 7.23 -1.04
C TRP A 99 -10.01 8.03 -2.18
N ILE A 100 -11.05 7.49 -2.83
CA ILE A 100 -11.80 8.20 -3.86
C ILE A 100 -12.89 9.03 -3.18
N ASP A 101 -13.80 8.37 -2.47
CA ASP A 101 -15.01 9.01 -1.98
C ASP A 101 -14.71 9.90 -0.76
N ASP A 102 -13.98 9.40 0.24
CA ASP A 102 -13.69 10.18 1.45
C ASP A 102 -12.65 11.26 1.19
N VAL A 103 -11.55 10.89 0.53
CA VAL A 103 -10.40 11.78 0.38
C VAL A 103 -10.58 12.73 -0.79
N LEU A 104 -10.79 12.23 -2.01
CA LEU A 104 -10.82 13.07 -3.21
C LEU A 104 -12.15 13.84 -3.35
N GLU A 105 -13.29 13.17 -3.17
CA GLU A 105 -14.60 13.78 -3.37
C GLU A 105 -15.09 14.56 -2.15
N ASN A 106 -14.99 14.00 -0.94
CA ASN A 106 -15.48 14.62 0.29
C ASN A 106 -14.49 15.55 1.00
N GLU A 107 -13.26 15.67 0.48
CA GLU A 107 -12.15 16.47 1.03
C GLU A 107 -11.84 16.18 2.51
N ASN A 108 -12.03 14.92 2.93
CA ASN A 108 -11.84 14.52 4.30
C ASN A 108 -10.35 14.38 4.64
N LYS A 109 -9.83 15.35 5.41
CA LYS A 109 -8.43 15.35 5.88
C LYS A 109 -8.12 14.22 6.85
N ALA A 110 -9.08 13.80 7.68
CA ALA A 110 -8.88 12.66 8.59
C ALA A 110 -8.67 11.37 7.79
N ALA A 111 -9.52 11.15 6.78
CA ALA A 111 -9.39 10.02 5.87
C ALA A 111 -8.09 10.09 5.06
N LEU A 112 -7.65 11.27 4.60
CA LEU A 112 -6.39 11.43 3.89
C LEU A 112 -5.20 10.91 4.71
N ILE A 113 -5.14 11.25 6.00
CA ILE A 113 -4.07 10.83 6.89
C ILE A 113 -4.14 9.31 7.12
N ALA A 114 -5.34 8.77 7.35
CA ALA A 114 -5.55 7.34 7.54
C ALA A 114 -5.17 6.53 6.29
N VAL A 115 -5.62 6.95 5.10
CA VAL A 115 -5.30 6.35 3.79
C VAL A 115 -3.81 6.43 3.49
N THR A 116 -3.16 7.54 3.83
CA THR A 116 -1.71 7.70 3.67
C THR A 116 -0.95 6.69 4.53
N GLY A 117 -1.34 6.56 5.80
CA GLY A 117 -0.79 5.56 6.71
C GLY A 117 -1.05 4.13 6.24
N ALA A 118 -2.24 3.86 5.70
CA ALA A 118 -2.60 2.56 5.13
C ALA A 118 -1.71 2.18 3.94
N TYR A 119 -1.55 3.11 2.99
CA TYR A 119 -0.73 2.90 1.79
C TYR A 119 0.73 2.65 2.15
N LEU A 120 1.29 3.46 3.05
CA LEU A 120 2.67 3.29 3.52
C LEU A 120 2.84 1.99 4.31
N GLY A 121 1.87 1.62 5.15
CA GLY A 121 1.87 0.34 5.87
C GLY A 121 1.95 -0.86 4.91
N LEU A 122 1.14 -0.86 3.85
CA LEU A 122 1.20 -1.90 2.81
C LEU A 122 2.55 -1.94 2.08
N ALA A 123 3.10 -0.77 1.73
CA ALA A 123 4.40 -0.67 1.09
C ALA A 123 5.53 -1.18 2.00
N LEU A 124 5.45 -0.88 3.30
CA LEU A 124 6.41 -1.35 4.30
C LEU A 124 6.32 -2.87 4.48
N ILE A 125 5.13 -3.43 4.65
CA ILE A 125 4.94 -4.89 4.80
C ILE A 125 5.54 -5.62 3.58
N TYR A 126 5.23 -5.15 2.37
CA TYR A 126 5.80 -5.75 1.17
C TYR A 126 7.33 -5.61 1.11
N SER A 127 7.86 -4.43 1.44
CA SER A 127 9.31 -4.21 1.46
C SER A 127 9.97 -5.15 2.47
N GLY A 128 9.45 -5.24 3.69
CA GLY A 128 9.98 -6.14 4.73
C GLY A 128 9.99 -7.61 4.32
N ALA A 129 8.93 -8.07 3.65
CA ALA A 129 8.86 -9.44 3.14
C ALA A 129 9.91 -9.76 2.04
N ASN A 130 10.57 -8.75 1.47
CA ASN A 130 11.68 -8.91 0.53
C ASN A 130 13.06 -8.84 1.21
N VAL A 131 13.13 -8.62 2.52
CA VAL A 131 14.41 -8.52 3.24
C VAL A 131 14.93 -9.92 3.60
N GLY A 132 16.20 -10.16 3.31
CA GLY A 132 16.88 -11.42 3.61
C GLY A 132 16.82 -12.46 2.49
N ASP A 133 17.34 -13.65 2.80
CA ASP A 133 17.50 -14.72 1.84
C ASP A 133 16.27 -15.65 1.82
N GLY A 134 15.59 -15.69 0.68
CA GLY A 134 14.42 -16.54 0.44
C GLY A 134 14.51 -17.20 -0.94
N PRO A 135 14.04 -18.45 -1.11
CA PRO A 135 14.24 -19.22 -2.34
C PRO A 135 13.41 -18.73 -3.54
N GLY A 136 12.53 -17.74 -3.38
CA GLY A 136 11.75 -17.19 -4.48
C GLY A 136 10.56 -16.33 -4.08
N TRP A 137 9.80 -15.89 -5.09
CA TRP A 137 8.73 -14.90 -4.96
C TRP A 137 7.57 -15.35 -4.08
N TRP A 138 7.31 -16.67 -3.97
CA TRP A 138 6.22 -17.20 -3.16
C TRP A 138 6.46 -16.99 -1.66
N CYS A 139 7.73 -16.95 -1.21
CA CYS A 139 8.06 -16.63 0.17
C CYS A 139 7.65 -15.20 0.51
N VAL A 140 7.95 -14.25 -0.38
CA VAL A 140 7.56 -12.84 -0.25
C VAL A 140 6.03 -12.70 -0.21
N VAL A 141 5.32 -13.38 -1.11
CA VAL A 141 3.85 -13.36 -1.14
C VAL A 141 3.24 -13.99 0.11
N PHE A 142 3.78 -15.11 0.58
CA PHE A 142 3.27 -15.78 1.77
C PHE A 142 3.50 -14.94 3.03
N ALA A 143 4.72 -14.46 3.25
CA ALA A 143 5.07 -13.72 4.45
C ALA A 143 4.46 -12.32 4.46
N GLY A 144 4.54 -11.59 3.34
CA GLY A 144 3.79 -10.34 3.17
C GLY A 144 2.28 -10.54 3.29
N GLY A 145 1.76 -11.68 2.83
CA GLY A 145 0.36 -12.11 2.99
C GLY A 145 -0.07 -12.21 4.44
N LEU A 146 0.70 -12.95 5.25
CA LEU A 146 0.50 -13.06 6.69
C LEU A 146 0.58 -11.69 7.38
N GLY A 147 1.53 -10.85 6.98
CA GLY A 147 1.66 -9.48 7.45
C GLY A 147 0.39 -8.66 7.19
N VAL A 148 -0.09 -8.62 5.95
CA VAL A 148 -1.31 -7.88 5.57
C VAL A 148 -2.56 -8.43 6.26
N ILE A 149 -2.71 -9.76 6.35
CA ILE A 149 -3.88 -10.37 7.00
C ILE A 149 -3.89 -10.00 8.49
N THR A 150 -2.76 -10.16 9.18
CA THR A 150 -2.62 -9.78 10.59
C THR A 150 -2.91 -8.30 10.80
N TRP A 151 -2.38 -7.45 9.92
CA TRP A 151 -2.57 -6.01 9.95
C TRP A 151 -4.04 -5.60 9.78
N ILE A 152 -4.76 -6.22 8.84
CA ILE A 152 -6.20 -6.01 8.63
C ILE A 152 -7.00 -6.46 9.85
N ILE A 153 -6.73 -7.66 10.37
CA ILE A 153 -7.43 -8.19 11.55
C ILE A 153 -7.25 -7.24 12.73
N ALA A 154 -6.02 -6.78 12.98
CA ALA A 154 -5.75 -5.85 14.06
C ALA A 154 -6.47 -4.51 13.88
N GLY A 155 -6.52 -3.97 12.65
CA GLY A 155 -7.30 -2.77 12.33
C GLY A 155 -8.81 -2.93 12.57
N VAL A 156 -9.39 -4.05 12.15
CA VAL A 156 -10.82 -4.38 12.38
C VAL A 156 -11.13 -4.54 13.86
N VAL A 157 -10.24 -5.20 14.61
CA VAL A 157 -10.36 -5.35 16.07
C VAL A 157 -10.36 -3.99 16.76
N ILE A 158 -9.44 -3.09 16.39
CA ILE A 158 -9.42 -1.72 16.92
C ILE A 158 -10.74 -1.01 16.62
N ASN A 159 -11.23 -1.10 15.39
CA ASN A 159 -12.49 -0.48 15.01
C ASN A 159 -13.67 -1.00 15.84
N LYS A 160 -13.73 -2.31 16.10
CA LYS A 160 -14.80 -2.92 16.91
C LYS A 160 -14.95 -2.28 18.29
N TYR A 161 -13.86 -1.81 18.90
CA TYR A 161 -13.88 -1.21 20.24
C TYR A 161 -13.90 0.32 20.25
N THR A 162 -13.52 0.96 19.16
CA THR A 162 -13.30 2.41 19.12
C THR A 162 -14.18 3.16 18.11
N HIS A 163 -14.84 2.43 17.21
CA HIS A 163 -15.59 2.96 16.07
C HIS A 163 -14.76 3.94 15.23
N VAL A 164 -13.45 3.65 15.11
CA VAL A 164 -12.46 4.52 14.47
C VAL A 164 -12.80 4.83 13.01
N PHE A 165 -13.40 3.88 12.28
CA PHE A 165 -13.73 4.08 10.87
C PHE A 165 -14.81 5.15 10.72
N GLU A 166 -15.92 5.02 11.45
CA GLU A 166 -17.02 6.00 11.45
C GLU A 166 -16.54 7.38 11.92
N ARG A 167 -15.70 7.44 12.96
CA ARG A 167 -15.11 8.69 13.44
C ARG A 167 -14.24 9.39 12.39
N ILE A 168 -13.56 8.60 11.56
CA ILE A 168 -12.73 9.14 10.49
C ILE A 168 -13.59 9.55 9.29
N THR A 169 -14.51 8.70 8.83
CA THR A 169 -15.28 8.91 7.59
C THR A 169 -16.45 9.88 7.78
N VAL A 170 -17.22 9.72 8.86
CA VAL A 170 -18.45 10.47 9.15
C VAL A 170 -18.15 11.70 9.99
N ASP A 171 -17.55 11.53 11.18
CA ASP A 171 -17.29 12.66 12.11
C ASP A 171 -16.13 13.54 11.65
N ARG A 172 -15.30 13.05 10.71
CA ARG A 172 -14.11 13.72 10.17
C ARG A 172 -13.12 14.14 11.26
N ASP A 173 -13.01 13.33 12.33
CA ASP A 173 -12.09 13.61 13.44
C ASP A 173 -10.63 13.44 12.99
N ILE A 174 -9.96 14.57 12.79
CA ILE A 174 -8.57 14.62 12.36
C ILE A 174 -7.63 13.96 13.36
N TYR A 175 -7.86 14.10 14.66
CA TYR A 175 -7.01 13.49 15.68
C TYR A 175 -7.14 11.97 15.68
N CYS A 176 -8.36 11.48 15.44
CA CYS A 176 -8.62 10.07 15.19
C CYS A 176 -7.87 9.58 13.95
N GLY A 177 -7.97 10.33 12.84
CA GLY A 177 -7.24 10.04 11.60
C GLY A 177 -5.72 10.02 11.78
N ILE A 178 -5.14 10.94 12.55
CA ILE A 178 -3.71 10.96 12.89
C ILE A 178 -3.31 9.71 13.66
N ARG A 179 -4.04 9.38 14.73
CA ARG A 179 -3.72 8.22 15.57
C ARG A 179 -3.83 6.93 14.78
N PHE A 180 -4.91 6.76 14.03
CA PHE A 180 -5.15 5.55 13.27
C PHE A 180 -4.22 5.43 12.06
N GLY A 181 -4.01 6.50 11.29
CA GLY A 181 -3.03 6.51 10.19
C GLY A 181 -1.61 6.23 10.67
N SER A 182 -1.19 6.82 11.80
CA SER A 182 0.11 6.53 12.41
C SER A 182 0.20 5.09 12.89
N TYR A 183 -0.87 4.57 13.50
CA TYR A 183 -0.97 3.16 13.86
C TYR A 183 -0.80 2.25 12.65
N LEU A 184 -1.49 2.54 11.54
CA LEU A 184 -1.42 1.75 10.31
C LEU A 184 0.00 1.71 9.74
N ALA A 185 0.69 2.85 9.67
CA ALA A 185 2.08 2.91 9.22
C ALA A 185 3.03 2.18 10.19
N ALA A 186 2.91 2.43 11.50
CA ALA A 186 3.80 1.85 12.51
C ALA A 186 3.63 0.34 12.66
N SER A 187 2.38 -0.14 12.70
CA SER A 187 2.09 -1.58 12.73
C SER A 187 2.50 -2.26 11.42
N GLY A 188 2.38 -1.58 10.28
CA GLY A 188 2.92 -2.03 9.01
C GLY A 188 4.44 -2.21 9.07
N PHE A 189 5.17 -1.26 9.68
CA PHE A 189 6.61 -1.39 9.90
C PHE A 189 6.99 -2.55 10.83
N ILE A 190 6.24 -2.75 11.92
CA ILE A 190 6.47 -3.87 12.84
C ILE A 190 6.27 -5.21 12.12
N LEU A 191 5.18 -5.32 11.36
CA LEU A 191 4.87 -6.53 10.61
C LEU A 191 5.81 -6.74 9.43
N ALA A 192 6.35 -5.68 8.84
CA ALA A 192 7.41 -5.76 7.83
C ALA A 192 8.65 -6.50 8.35
N ARG A 193 9.06 -6.23 9.61
CA ARG A 193 10.17 -6.95 10.24
C ARG A 193 9.86 -8.41 10.58
N ALA A 194 8.58 -8.72 10.80
CA ALA A 194 8.12 -10.06 11.14
C ALA A 194 7.72 -10.89 9.91
N SER A 195 7.72 -10.28 8.73
CA SER A 195 7.48 -10.90 7.42
C SER A 195 8.79 -11.36 6.80
#